data_AF-A0ABD0R654-F1
#
_entry.id   AF-A0ABD0R654-F1
#
_cell.length_a   1.000
_cell.length_b   1.000
_cell.length_c   1.000
_cell.angle_alpha   90.00
_cell.angle_beta   90.00
_cell.angle_gamma   90.00
#
_symmetry.space_group_name_H-M   'P 1'
#
loop_
_entity.id
_entity.type
_entity.pdbx_description
1 polymer ?
#
loop_
_entity_poly.entity_id
_entity_poly.type
_entity_poly.pdbx_seq_one_letter_code
_entity_poly.pdbx_strand_id
1 'polypeptide(L)' 'VEYMEKSKHLQEQLNELKTEIESLKLKERETPLDILHNENTEKGTSKQSNFKKVG' A
#
# COMPACT_ATOMS: atom_id res chain seq x y z
N VAL A 1 1.07 22.85 -12.13
CA VAL A 1 2.43 22.27 -12.13
C VAL A 1 2.88 22.03 -10.68
N GLU A 2 3.01 23.07 -9.86
CA GLU A 2 3.44 22.97 -8.44
C GLU A 2 2.62 21.99 -7.58
N TYR A 3 1.30 21.95 -7.72
CA TYR A 3 0.45 20.98 -7.01
C TYR A 3 0.80 19.53 -7.37
N MET A 4 1.04 19.25 -8.66
CA MET A 4 1.37 17.90 -9.12
C MET A 4 2.74 17.47 -8.60
N GLU A 5 3.70 18.39 -8.53
CA GLU A 5 5.02 18.13 -7.94
C GLU A 5 4.92 17.86 -6.44
N LYS A 6 4.15 18.67 -5.70
CA LYS A 6 3.90 18.43 -4.26
C LYS A 6 3.20 17.10 -4.03
N SER A 7 2.21 16.75 -4.85
CA SER A 7 1.51 15.47 -4.76
C SER A 7 2.44 14.29 -5.07
N LYS A 8 3.33 14.42 -6.05
CA LYS A 8 4.31 13.39 -6.39
C LYS A 8 5.31 13.20 -5.26
N HIS A 9 5.84 14.28 -4.70
CA HIS A 9 6.80 14.22 -3.60
C HIS A 9 6.18 13.60 -2.35
N LEU A 10 4.94 13.96 -2.02
CA LEU A 10 4.21 13.34 -0.92
C LEU A 10 4.01 11.83 -1.17
N GLN A 11 3.70 11.43 -2.40
CA GLN A 11 3.57 10.02 -2.74
C GLN A 11 4.89 9.26 -2.59
N GLU A 12 6.02 9.87 -2.96
CA GLU A 12 7.37 9.31 -2.77
C GLU A 12 7.68 9.12 -1.28
N GLN A 13 7.47 10.15 -0.46
CA GLN A 13 7.67 10.06 0.99
C GLN A 13 6.80 8.98 1.64
N LEU A 14 5.53 8.86 1.22
CA LEU A 14 4.63 7.82 1.72
C LEU A 14 5.11 6.41 1.33
N ASN A 15 5.66 6.25 0.12
CA ASN A 15 6.22 4.98 -0.33
C ASN A 15 7.50 4.60 0.43
N GLU A 16 8.37 5.57 0.67
CA GLU A 16 9.59 5.38 1.48
C GLU A 16 9.24 4.95 2.89
N LEU A 17 8.36 5.69 3.58
CA LEU A 17 7.91 5.37 4.92
C LEU A 17 7.25 3.99 5.00
N LYS A 18 6.42 3.65 4.00
CA LYS A 18 5.80 2.32 3.94
C LYS A 18 6.85 1.22 3.81
N THR A 19 7.88 1.42 2.99
CA THR A 19 8.96 0.44 2.79
C THR A 19 9.79 0.26 4.05
N GLU A 20 10.09 1.35 4.76
CA GLU A 20 10.82 1.30 6.03
C GLU A 20 10.03 0.51 7.10
N ILE A 21 8.72 0.79 7.24
CA ILE A 21 7.85 0.05 8.15
C ILE A 21 7.82 -1.45 7.82
N GLU A 22 7.68 -1.81 6.54
CA GLU A 22 7.66 -3.23 6.12
C GLU A 22 8.99 -3.94 6.43
N SER A 23 10.13 -3.24 6.30
CA SER A 23 11.43 -3.82 6.66
C SER A 23 11.56 -4.16 8.16
N LEU A 24 10.78 -3.48 9.02
CA LEU A 24 10.77 -3.67 10.46
C LEU A 24 9.67 -4.64 10.93
N LYS A 25 8.82 -5.14 10.01
CA LYS A 25 7.66 -5.97 10.35
C LYS A 25 8.09 -7.37 10.78
N LEU A 26 7.62 -7.80 11.96
CA LEU A 26 7.84 -9.15 12.47
C LEU A 26 6.75 -10.09 11.98
N LYS A 27 7.12 -11.06 11.13
CA LYS A 27 6.16 -12.03 10.54
C LYS A 27 5.35 -12.81 11.58
N GLU A 28 5.96 -13.10 12.73
CA GLU A 28 5.31 -13.80 13.84
C GLU A 28 4.18 -13.00 14.52
N ARG A 29 4.07 -11.69 14.25
CA ARG A 29 3.03 -10.81 14.80
C ARG A 29 2.01 -10.37 13.75
N GLU A 30 2.01 -10.97 12.56
CA GLU A 30 1.04 -10.64 11.52
C GLU A 30 -0.38 -11.01 11.96
N THR A 31 -1.31 -10.07 11.75
CA THR A 31 -2.74 -10.33 11.97
C THR A 31 -3.36 -10.91 10.70
N PRO A 32 -4.55 -11.53 10.77
CA PRO A 32 -5.26 -11.99 9.57
C PRO A 32 -5.52 -10.87 8.54
N LEU A 33 -5.66 -9.62 8.99
CA LEU A 33 -5.84 -8.46 8.10
C LEU A 33 -4.54 -8.08 7.37
N ASP A 34 -3.39 -8.26 8.01
CA ASP A 34 -2.07 -8.06 7.36
C ASP A 34 -1.87 -9.05 6.22
N ILE A 35 -2.21 -10.32 6.46
CA ILE A 35 -2.11 -11.39 5.47
C ILE A 35 -3.00 -11.07 4.26
N LEU A 36 -4.26 -10.71 4.51
CA LEU A 36 -5.19 -10.32 3.44
C LEU A 36 -4.71 -9.11 2.64
N HIS A 37 -4.14 -8.11 3.31
CA HIS A 37 -3.58 -6.95 2.64
C HIS A 37 -2.38 -7.31 1.76
N ASN A 38 -1.49 -8.18 2.23
CA ASN A 38 -0.34 -8.66 1.47
C ASN A 38 -0.79 -9.43 0.21
N GLU A 39 -1.74 -10.36 0.36
CA GLU A 39 -2.31 -11.08 -0.79
C GLU A 39 -2.94 -10.12 -1.82
N ASN A 40 -3.67 -9.11 -1.35
CA ASN A 40 -4.28 -8.12 -2.24
C ASN A 40 -3.23 -7.29 -2.97
N THR A 41 -2.13 -6.95 -2.28
CA THR A 41 -0.99 -6.22 -2.83
C THR A 41 -0.27 -7.05 -3.89
N GLU A 42 0.03 -8.33 -3.62
CA GLU A 42 0.65 -9.26 -4.56
C GLU A 42 -0.20 -9.48 -5.82
N LYS A 43 -1.53 -9.55 -5.67
CA LYS A 43 -2.48 -9.66 -6.78
C LYS A 43 -2.64 -8.35 -7.57
N GLY A 44 -1.94 -7.27 -7.19
CA GLY A 44 -2.06 -5.96 -7.81
C GLY A 44 -3.45 -5.34 -7.64
N THR A 45 -4.22 -5.78 -6.64
CA THR A 45 -5.56 -5.28 -6.39
C THR A 45 -5.51 -4.07 -5.46
N SER A 46 -6.26 -3.04 -5.83
CA SER A 46 -6.46 -1.84 -5.01
C SER A 46 -7.92 -1.76 -4.63
N LYS A 47 -8.22 -0.94 -3.62
CA LYS A 47 -9.60 -0.66 -3.21
C LYS A 47 -10.48 -0.32 -4.42
N GLN A 48 -9.98 0.51 -5.33
CA GLN A 48 -10.68 0.97 -6.52
C GLN A 48 -10.83 -0.12 -7.58
N SER A 49 -9.83 -1.00 -7.79
CA SER A 49 -9.93 -2.06 -8.79
C SER A 49 -10.82 -3.23 -8.33
N ASN A 50 -10.87 -3.50 -7.02
CA ASN A 50 -11.79 -4.48 -6.45
C ASN A 50 -13.25 -4.02 -6.54
N PHE A 51 -13.56 -2.76 -6.24
CA PHE A 51 -14.92 -2.23 -6.41
C PHE A 51 -15.41 -2.29 -7.87
N LYS A 52 -14.52 -2.10 -8.85
CA LYS A 52 -14.87 -2.22 -10.27
C LYS A 52 -15.08 -3.66 -10.75
N LYS A 53 -14.51 -4.66 -10.07
CA LYS A 53 -14.67 -6.09 -10.40
C LYS A 53 -15.96 -6.72 -9.86
N VAL A 54 -16.49 -6.16 -8.77
CA VAL A 54 -17.69 -6.66 -8.09
C VAL A 54 -18.96 -5.94 -8.56
N GLY A 55 -18.82 -4.80 -9.25
CA GLY A 55 -19.92 -4.02 -9.83
C GLY A 55 -20.38 -4.52 -11.19
#